data_AF-A0A6M0RU33-F1
#
_entry.id   AF-A0A6M0RU33-F1
#
_cell.length_a   1.000
_cell.length_b   1.000
_cell.length_c   1.000
_cell.angle_alpha   90.00
_cell.angle_beta   90.00
_cell.angle_gamma   90.00
#
_symmetry.space_group_name_H-M   'P 1'
#
loop_
_entity.id
_entity.type
_entity.pdbx_description
1 polymer ?
#
loop_
_entity_poly.entity_id
_entity_poly.type
_entity_poly.pdbx_seq_one_letter_code
_entity_poly.pdbx_strand_id
1 'polypeptide(L)'
;MRLLVLSLNTFPYPPSHGAAEVRTFNLLRQIGPLHDITLVAHKTQNATAENIHTLKTWVKDIKLFPVPDKKDPGQDRNPLKQALRLAQFFITGTPPSVTFRFSPE
;
A
#
# COMPACT_ATOMS: atom_id res chain seq x y z
N MET A 1 15.51 -18.08 5.89
CA MET A 1 14.63 -17.56 6.97
C MET A 1 13.26 -17.26 6.40
N ARG A 2 12.21 -17.18 7.22
CA ARG A 2 10.85 -16.80 6.78
C ARG A 2 10.64 -15.33 7.10
N LEU A 3 10.27 -14.54 6.10
CA LEU A 3 10.06 -13.10 6.24
C LEU A 3 8.61 -12.76 5.90
N LEU A 4 8.00 -11.90 6.72
CA LEU A 4 6.71 -11.30 6.43
C LEU A 4 6.95 -9.83 6.04
N VAL A 5 6.60 -9.46 4.82
CA VAL A 5 6.77 -8.10 4.31
C VAL A 5 5.40 -7.44 4.19
N LEU A 6 5.24 -6.27 4.80
CA LEU A 6 4.00 -5.49 4.77
C LEU A 6 4.14 -4.33 3.79
N SER A 7 3.46 -4.40 2.66
CA SER A 7 3.39 -3.33 1.64
C SER A 7 1.96 -2.83 1.50
N LEU A 8 1.45 -2.24 2.59
CA LEU A 8 0.03 -1.88 2.71
C LEU A 8 -0.35 -0.65 1.87
N ASN A 9 0.61 0.24 1.56
CA ASN A 9 0.29 1.46 0.81
C ASN A 9 0.26 1.26 -0.71
N THR A 10 1.15 0.41 -1.24
CA THR A 10 1.36 0.20 -2.68
C THR A 10 1.60 -1.29 -2.98
N PHE A 11 1.00 -1.79 -4.05
CA PHE A 11 1.35 -3.11 -4.58
C PHE A 11 2.63 -2.97 -5.42
N PRO A 12 3.71 -3.72 -5.16
CA PRO A 12 5.05 -3.37 -5.64
C PRO A 12 5.31 -3.76 -7.11
N TYR A 13 4.29 -4.12 -7.89
CA TYR A 13 4.47 -4.53 -9.28
C TYR A 13 3.30 -4.04 -10.17
N PRO A 14 3.56 -3.61 -11.41
CA PRO A 14 4.87 -3.45 -12.04
C PRO A 14 5.63 -2.25 -11.48
N PRO A 15 6.98 -2.28 -11.46
CA PRO A 15 7.82 -1.24 -10.87
C PRO A 15 7.93 -0.01 -11.80
N SER A 16 6.80 0.56 -12.19
CA SER A 16 6.71 1.66 -13.15
C SER A 16 5.73 2.77 -12.72
N HIS A 17 4.88 2.57 -11.70
CA HIS A 17 3.89 3.59 -11.32
C HIS A 17 4.33 4.50 -10.18
N GLY A 18 5.41 4.19 -9.46
CA GLY A 18 5.95 5.12 -8.47
C GLY A 18 7.25 4.69 -7.77
N ALA A 19 7.92 5.66 -7.14
CA ALA A 19 9.19 5.45 -6.44
C ALA A 19 9.08 4.47 -5.25
N ALA A 20 7.90 4.36 -4.62
CA ALA A 20 7.67 3.37 -3.57
C ALA A 20 7.64 1.94 -4.14
N GLU A 21 6.93 1.73 -5.24
CA GLU A 21 6.85 0.43 -5.92
C GLU A 21 8.23 -0.05 -6.39
N VAL A 22 9.00 0.85 -7.03
CA VAL A 22 10.36 0.55 -7.51
C VAL A 22 11.28 0.10 -6.38
N ARG A 23 11.25 0.80 -5.23
CA ARG A 23 12.10 0.45 -4.06
C ARG A 23 11.70 -0.89 -3.47
N THR A 24 10.41 -1.11 -3.22
CA THR A 24 9.92 -2.35 -2.64
C THR A 24 10.17 -3.53 -3.56
N PHE A 25 9.93 -3.38 -4.88
CA PHE A 25 10.23 -4.42 -5.85
C PHE A 25 11.70 -4.81 -5.87
N ASN A 26 12.60 -3.82 -5.98
CA ASN A 26 14.03 -4.10 -6.07
C ASN A 26 14.56 -4.73 -4.78
N LEU A 27 14.03 -4.34 -3.62
CA LEU A 27 14.31 -5.03 -2.36
C LEU A 27 13.89 -6.51 -2.45
N LEU A 28 12.62 -6.79 -2.75
CA LEU A 28 12.10 -8.16 -2.86
C LEU A 28 12.90 -8.99 -3.87
N ARG A 29 13.30 -8.40 -5.00
CA ARG A 29 14.13 -9.04 -6.01
C ARG A 29 15.50 -9.45 -5.48
N GLN A 30 16.13 -8.62 -4.66
CA GLN A 30 17.46 -8.90 -4.10
C GLN A 30 17.41 -9.93 -2.97
N ILE A 31 16.42 -9.84 -2.08
CA ILE A 31 16.35 -10.69 -0.88
C ILE A 31 15.52 -11.96 -1.07
N GLY A 32 14.65 -11.99 -2.08
CA GLY A 32 13.76 -13.10 -2.41
C GLY A 32 14.47 -14.45 -2.61
N PRO A 33 15.57 -14.52 -3.37
CA PRO A 33 16.31 -15.76 -3.56
C PRO A 33 16.94 -16.33 -2.28
N LEU A 34 17.08 -15.51 -1.23
CA LEU A 34 17.76 -15.87 0.02
C LEU A 34 16.76 -16.26 1.12
N HIS A 35 15.48 -15.91 0.98
CA HIS A 35 14.49 -16.00 2.05
C HIS A 35 13.10 -16.40 1.55
N ASP A 36 12.37 -17.15 2.39
CA ASP A 36 10.97 -17.46 2.15
C ASP A 36 10.10 -16.25 2.51
N ILE A 37 9.83 -15.40 1.53
CA ILE A 37 9.05 -14.17 1.74
C ILE A 37 7.56 -14.41 1.54
N THR A 38 6.75 -14.05 2.53
CA THR A 38 5.30 -13.82 2.36
C THR A 38 5.06 -12.32 2.28
N LEU A 39 4.53 -11.86 1.15
CA LEU A 39 4.16 -10.47 0.94
C LEU A 39 2.70 -10.25 1.30
N VAL A 40 2.43 -9.33 2.21
CA VAL A 40 1.08 -8.84 2.52
C VAL A 40 0.90 -7.47 1.88
N ALA A 41 -0.12 -7.34 1.05
CA ALA A 41 -0.44 -6.09 0.37
C ALA A 41 -1.96 -5.90 0.26
N HIS A 42 -2.39 -4.68 -0.04
CA HIS A 42 -3.79 -4.46 -0.43
C HIS A 42 -4.04 -4.84 -1.89
N LYS A 43 -5.27 -5.24 -2.20
CA LYS A 43 -5.74 -5.49 -3.56
C LYS A 43 -5.99 -4.16 -4.27
N THR A 44 -4.99 -3.71 -5.02
CA THR A 44 -5.08 -2.53 -5.88
C THR A 44 -5.39 -2.93 -7.33
N GLN A 45 -5.64 -1.95 -8.21
CA GLN A 45 -5.82 -2.20 -9.64
C GLN A 45 -4.61 -2.91 -10.28
N ASN A 46 -3.40 -2.66 -9.75
CA ASN A 46 -2.17 -3.26 -10.22
C ASN A 46 -1.99 -4.73 -9.76
N ALA A 47 -2.80 -5.21 -8.81
CA ALA A 47 -2.78 -6.61 -8.36
C ALA A 47 -3.56 -7.52 -9.33
N THR A 48 -3.21 -7.47 -10.61
CA THR A 48 -3.74 -8.37 -11.65
C THR A 48 -3.18 -9.78 -11.50
N ALA A 49 -3.86 -10.78 -12.06
CA ALA A 49 -3.40 -12.17 -12.00
C ALA A 49 -1.99 -12.34 -12.59
N GLU A 50 -1.69 -11.65 -13.69
CA GLU A 50 -0.37 -11.65 -14.34
C GLU A 50 0.69 -11.04 -13.41
N ASN A 51 0.43 -9.86 -12.85
CA ASN A 51 1.36 -9.18 -11.97
C ASN A 51 1.64 -9.99 -10.69
N ILE A 52 0.61 -10.63 -10.13
CA ILE A 52 0.75 -11.55 -9.00
C ILE A 52 1.62 -12.75 -9.39
N HIS A 53 1.38 -13.33 -10.57
CA HIS A 53 2.15 -14.47 -11.04
C HIS A 53 3.63 -14.10 -11.23
N THR A 54 3.93 -12.98 -11.88
CA THR A 54 5.32 -12.52 -12.05
C THR A 54 6.00 -12.20 -10.72
N LEU A 55 5.29 -11.58 -9.79
CA LEU A 55 5.86 -11.22 -8.49
C LEU A 55 6.19 -12.45 -7.64
N LYS A 56 5.43 -13.55 -7.79
CA LYS A 56 5.72 -14.85 -7.13
C LYS A 56 7.05 -15.49 -7.56
N THR A 57 7.69 -15.02 -8.62
CA THR A 57 9.06 -15.43 -8.95
C THR A 57 10.06 -15.00 -7.87
N TRP A 58 9.77 -13.92 -7.13
CA TRP A 58 10.66 -13.35 -6.12
C TRP A 58 10.18 -13.56 -4.68
N VAL A 59 8.92 -13.96 -4.49
CA VAL A 59 8.34 -14.19 -3.16
C VAL A 59 7.58 -15.50 -3.13
N LYS A 60 7.59 -16.18 -1.98
CA LYS A 60 6.95 -17.49 -1.81
C LYS A 60 5.42 -17.42 -1.85
N ASP A 61 4.84 -16.42 -1.19
CA ASP A 61 3.40 -16.24 -1.13
C ASP A 61 3.00 -14.77 -1.12
N ILE A 62 1.79 -14.48 -1.58
CA ILE A 62 1.22 -13.14 -1.63
C ILE A 62 -0.18 -13.19 -1.02
N LYS A 63 -0.39 -12.46 0.08
CA LYS A 63 -1.70 -12.28 0.71
C LYS A 63 -2.24 -10.89 0.38
N LEU A 64 -3.40 -10.86 -0.26
CA LEU A 64 -4.09 -9.64 -0.64
C LEU A 64 -5.28 -9.38 0.29
N PHE A 65 -5.34 -8.16 0.81
CA PHE A 65 -6.45 -7.70 1.63
C PHE A 65 -7.26 -6.62 0.89
N PRO A 66 -8.58 -6.55 1.09
CA PRO A 66 -9.37 -5.47 0.51
C PRO A 66 -8.87 -4.11 1.01
N VAL A 67 -8.91 -3.10 0.13
CA VAL A 67 -8.69 -1.70 0.56
C VAL A 67 -9.97 -1.23 1.26
N PRO A 68 -9.89 -0.59 2.45
CA PRO A 68 -11.07 0.03 3.06
C PRO A 68 -11.71 1.03 2.09
N ASP A 69 -13.04 0.98 1.95
CA ASP A 69 -13.81 1.75 0.96
C ASP A 69 -13.97 3.23 1.33
N LYS A 70 -12.87 3.86 1.71
CA LYS A 70 -12.79 5.29 1.99
C LYS A 70 -12.24 5.96 0.73
N LYS A 71 -12.90 7.04 0.28
CA LYS A 71 -12.35 7.92 -0.76
C LYS A 71 -11.23 8.74 -0.17
N ASP A 72 -10.11 8.86 -0.90
CA ASP A 72 -8.98 9.68 -0.45
C ASP A 72 -9.48 11.10 -0.16
N PRO A 73 -9.39 11.59 1.09
CA PRO A 73 -9.80 12.94 1.41
C PRO A 73 -9.07 13.97 0.54
N GLY A 74 -7.83 13.70 0.10
CA GLY A 74 -7.08 14.57 -0.81
C GLY A 74 -7.70 14.74 -2.21
N GLN A 75 -8.58 13.83 -2.63
CA GLN A 75 -9.24 13.89 -3.94
C GLN A 75 -10.41 14.89 -3.96
N ASP A 76 -11.00 15.20 -2.79
CA ASP A 76 -12.05 16.20 -2.63
C ASP A 76 -11.46 17.62 -2.66
N ARG A 77 -11.71 18.36 -3.75
CA ARG A 77 -11.24 19.74 -3.98
C ARG A 77 -12.15 20.83 -3.39
N ASN A 78 -13.16 20.47 -2.61
CA ASN A 78 -14.06 21.44 -1.99
C ASN A 78 -13.34 22.23 -0.87
N PRO A 79 -13.27 23.57 -0.94
CA PRO A 79 -12.54 24.41 0.02
C PRO A 79 -13.07 24.30 1.45
N LEU A 80 -14.38 24.13 1.64
CA LEU A 80 -14.97 23.97 2.98
C LEU A 80 -14.50 22.67 3.64
N LYS A 81 -14.45 21.58 2.88
CA LYS A 81 -13.94 20.29 3.35
C LYS A 81 -12.44 20.35 3.65
N GLN A 82 -11.67 21.14 2.90
CA GLN A 82 -10.25 21.35 3.17
C GLN A 82 -10.04 22.09 4.50
N ALA A 83 -10.79 23.17 4.75
CA ALA A 83 -10.72 23.91 6.01
C ALA A 83 -11.09 23.05 7.23
N LEU A 84 -12.15 22.24 7.11
CA LEU A 84 -12.56 21.28 8.15
C LEU A 84 -11.46 20.25 8.45
N ARG A 85 -10.76 19.74 7.42
CA ARG A 85 -9.64 18.80 7.61
C ARG A 85 -8.45 19.43 8.34
N LEU A 86 -8.15 20.70 8.06
CA LEU A 86 -7.10 21.43 8.78
C LEU A 86 -7.49 21.63 10.24
N ALA A 87 -8.73 22.06 10.52
CA ALA A 87 -9.22 22.21 11.89
C ALA A 87 -9.16 20.88 12.65
N GLN A 88 -9.60 19.78 12.03
CA GLN A 88 -9.52 18.45 12.60
C GLN A 88 -8.07 18.05 12.93
N PHE A 89 -7.12 18.35 12.03
CA PHE A 89 -5.70 18.12 12.27
C PHE A 89 -5.17 18.93 13.47
N PHE A 90 -5.54 20.20 13.59
CA PHE A 90 -5.13 21.02 14.74
C PHE A 90 -5.68 20.49 16.07
N ILE A 91 -6.90 19.93 16.09
CA ILE A 91 -7.51 19.36 17.30
C ILE A 91 -6.91 17.99 17.65
N THR A 92 -6.75 17.12 16.65
CA THR A 92 -6.37 15.71 16.87
C THR A 92 -4.87 15.46 16.79
N GLY A 93 -4.09 16.40 16.24
CA GLY A 93 -2.67 16.23 15.92
C GLY A 93 -2.38 15.19 14.84
N THR A 94 -3.40 14.54 14.25
CA THR A 94 -3.23 13.42 13.33
C THR A 94 -3.55 13.83 11.90
N PRO A 95 -2.59 13.75 10.96
CA PRO A 95 -2.83 14.16 9.57
C PRO A 95 -3.94 13.33 8.92
N PRO A 96 -4.78 13.93 8.05
CA PRO A 96 -5.86 13.22 7.35
C PRO A 96 -5.37 12.03 6.52
N SER A 97 -4.13 12.09 6.01
CA SER A 97 -3.47 11.04 5.23
C SER A 97 -3.22 9.76 6.03
N VAL A 98 -3.11 9.85 7.36
CA VAL A 98 -2.91 8.71 8.27
C VAL A 98 -4.24 8.05 8.60
N THR A 99 -5.26 8.87 8.90
CA THR A 99 -6.62 8.39 9.21
C THR A 99 -7.37 7.82 8.01
N PHE A 100 -6.91 8.13 6.80
CA PHE A 100 -7.59 7.75 5.56
C PHE A 100 -7.87 6.24 5.47
N ARG A 101 -6.91 5.40 5.88
CA ARG A 101 -7.03 3.94 5.84
C ARG A 101 -7.37 3.33 7.19
N PHE A 102 -7.74 4.14 8.18
CA PHE A 102 -8.12 3.65 9.50
C PHE A 102 -9.39 2.80 9.41
N SER A 103 -9.28 1.55 9.86
CA SER A 103 -10.41 0.65 10.13
C SER A 103 -10.64 0.62 11.65
N PRO A 104 -11.87 0.84 12.14
CA PRO A 104 -12.19 0.68 13.55
C PRO A 104 -12.38 -0.78 13.98
N GLU A 105 -12.51 -1.70 13.01
CA GLU A 105 -12.37 -3.15 13.20
C GLU A 105 -10.89 -3.53 13.26
#